data_AF-F0VIE6-F1
#
_entry.id   AF-F0VIE6-F1
#
_cell.length_a   1.000
_cell.length_b   1.000
_cell.length_c   1.000
_cell.angle_alpha   90.00
_cell.angle_beta   90.00
_cell.angle_gamma   90.00
#
_symmetry.space_group_name_H-M   'P 1'
#
loop_
_entity.id
_entity.type
_entity.pdbx_description
1 polymer ?
#
loop_
_entity_poly.entity_id
_entity_poly.type
_entity_poly.pdbx_seq_one_letter_code
_entity_poly.pdbx_strand_id
1 'polypeptide(L)'
;MLLRVQALTPEVRAMYAEHGHYHEGDSGVDLFVVQDQEIQPGETAFVKLGIKATAYTPANGESGEKNVSWLIMPRSSISKTPLRLANSVGLIDAGYRGEIMAAVDNIKTVPHTLKKGDRIVQAVAFSGEGITLELVDELNKTARGEGGFGSTTAPVGKGCPVEEPELKKPKNDATNENEVPTAVAASS
;
A
#
# COMPACT_ATOMS: atom_id res chain seq x y z
N MET A 1 -7.79 5.70 21.85
CA MET A 1 -6.88 6.58 21.07
C MET A 1 -7.69 7.67 20.38
N LEU A 2 -7.27 8.93 20.44
CA LEU A 2 -7.88 10.05 19.70
C LEU A 2 -7.11 10.27 18.39
N LEU A 3 -7.79 10.21 17.25
CA LEU A 3 -7.25 10.48 15.92
C LEU A 3 -7.72 11.86 15.45
N ARG A 4 -6.82 12.83 15.41
CA ARG A 4 -7.07 14.13 14.81
C ARG A 4 -6.85 14.06 13.31
N VAL A 5 -7.86 14.46 12.54
CA VAL A 5 -7.87 14.36 11.08
C VAL A 5 -8.02 15.75 10.48
N GLN A 6 -7.07 16.12 9.64
CA GLN A 6 -7.15 17.31 8.80
C GLN A 6 -7.46 16.86 7.36
N ALA A 7 -8.68 17.16 6.90
CA ALA A 7 -9.05 16.93 5.52
C ALA A 7 -8.38 17.93 4.58
N LEU A 8 -7.91 17.47 3.42
CA LEU A 8 -7.22 18.31 2.44
C LEU A 8 -8.18 19.10 1.53
N THR A 9 -9.46 18.73 1.50
CA THR A 9 -10.50 19.45 0.75
C THR A 9 -11.81 19.52 1.56
N PRO A 10 -12.69 20.49 1.28
CA PRO A 10 -14.02 20.57 1.91
C PRO A 10 -14.88 19.33 1.65
N GLU A 11 -14.74 18.73 0.46
CA GLU A 11 -15.45 17.51 0.07
C GLU A 11 -15.03 16.33 0.94
N VAL A 12 -13.72 16.14 1.16
CA VAL A 12 -13.22 15.10 2.07
C VAL A 12 -13.65 15.38 3.50
N ARG A 13 -13.66 16.65 3.93
CA ARG A 13 -14.16 17.03 5.26
C ARG A 13 -15.61 16.60 5.44
N ALA A 14 -16.47 16.83 4.44
CA ALA A 14 -17.87 16.42 4.48
C ALA A 14 -18.02 14.90 4.61
N MET A 15 -17.21 14.12 3.90
CA MET A 15 -17.21 12.65 4.02
C MET A 15 -16.96 12.19 5.47
N TYR A 16 -16.01 12.81 6.17
CA TYR A 16 -15.71 12.45 7.56
C TYR A 16 -16.69 13.06 8.58
N ALA A 17 -17.31 14.21 8.29
CA ALA A 17 -18.35 14.80 9.13
C ALA A 17 -19.61 13.92 9.17
N GLU A 18 -19.92 13.27 8.05
CA GLU A 18 -21.04 12.34 7.88
C GLU A 18 -20.68 10.88 8.19
N HIS A 19 -19.43 10.59 8.58
CA HIS A 19 -18.93 9.24 8.93
C HIS A 19 -19.57 8.69 10.23
N GLY A 20 -20.73 9.21 10.63
CA GLY A 20 -21.51 8.74 11.76
C GLY A 20 -21.64 7.21 11.76
N HIS A 21 -21.55 6.64 12.97
CA HIS A 21 -21.54 5.21 13.30
C HIS A 21 -20.17 4.55 13.34
N TYR A 22 -19.27 5.10 14.16
CA TYR A 22 -18.37 4.25 14.92
C TYR A 22 -19.12 3.75 16.16
N HIS A 23 -19.20 2.44 16.35
CA HIS A 23 -19.76 1.90 17.58
C HIS A 23 -18.76 2.15 18.72
N GLU A 24 -19.27 2.49 19.89
CA GLU A 24 -18.43 2.57 21.08
C GLU A 24 -17.73 1.22 21.29
N GLY A 25 -16.40 1.23 21.27
CA GLY A 25 -15.57 0.04 21.39
C GLY A 25 -14.90 -0.45 20.10
N ASP A 26 -15.24 0.12 18.94
CA ASP A 26 -14.56 -0.22 17.69
C ASP A 26 -13.07 0.17 17.74
N SER A 27 -12.19 -0.79 17.41
CA SER A 27 -10.74 -0.60 17.43
C SER A 27 -10.18 0.10 16.20
N GLY A 28 -10.97 0.29 15.13
CA GLY A 28 -10.48 0.79 13.85
C GLY A 28 -11.42 1.79 13.17
N VAL A 29 -10.91 2.97 12.77
CA VAL A 29 -11.65 3.97 11.97
C VAL A 29 -11.40 3.80 10.48
N ASP A 30 -12.45 3.57 9.70
CA ASP A 30 -12.42 3.39 8.25
C ASP A 30 -11.92 4.68 7.59
N LEU A 31 -11.06 4.53 6.59
CA LEU A 31 -10.57 5.65 5.81
C LEU A 31 -11.13 5.57 4.39
N PHE A 32 -11.59 6.72 3.90
CA PHE A 32 -12.21 6.80 2.58
C PHE A 32 -11.20 6.91 1.45
N VAL A 33 -11.50 6.22 0.35
CA VAL A 33 -10.99 6.56 -0.98
C VAL A 33 -11.67 7.86 -1.42
N VAL A 34 -10.88 8.85 -1.83
CA VAL A 34 -11.40 10.20 -2.14
C VAL A 34 -11.57 10.49 -3.63
N GLN A 35 -11.08 9.59 -4.48
CA GLN A 35 -11.19 9.71 -5.94
C GLN A 35 -11.32 8.31 -6.57
N ASP A 36 -12.02 8.23 -7.70
CA ASP A 36 -12.03 7.01 -8.50
C ASP A 36 -10.61 6.69 -8.99
N GLN A 37 -10.21 5.42 -8.88
CA GLN A 37 -8.90 4.97 -9.33
C GLN A 37 -9.01 3.53 -9.85
N GLU A 38 -8.67 3.33 -11.12
CA GLU A 38 -8.52 1.99 -11.69
C GLU A 38 -7.11 1.47 -11.45
N ILE A 39 -7.01 0.22 -10.98
CA ILE A 39 -5.75 -0.46 -10.67
C ILE A 39 -5.63 -1.66 -11.60
N GLN A 40 -4.61 -1.65 -12.44
CA GLN A 40 -4.38 -2.67 -13.46
C GLN A 40 -3.90 -3.99 -12.83
N PRO A 41 -4.08 -5.12 -13.52
CA PRO A 41 -3.53 -6.41 -13.10
C PRO A 41 -2.02 -6.33 -12.79
N GLY A 42 -1.60 -6.79 -11.61
CA GLY A 42 -0.19 -6.80 -11.20
C GLY A 42 0.39 -5.43 -10.82
N GLU A 43 -0.40 -4.35 -10.87
CA GLU A 43 0.03 -3.01 -10.46
C GLU A 43 0.10 -2.87 -8.93
N THR A 44 1.14 -2.19 -8.45
CA THR A 44 1.18 -1.57 -7.12
C THR A 44 0.78 -0.10 -7.26
N ALA A 45 -0.37 0.27 -6.73
CA ALA A 45 -0.93 1.61 -6.79
C ALA A 45 -0.90 2.31 -5.43
N PHE A 46 -0.60 3.61 -5.42
CA PHE A 46 -0.69 4.46 -4.23
C PHE A 46 -2.02 5.21 -4.21
N VAL A 47 -2.91 4.78 -3.33
CA VAL A 47 -4.25 5.36 -3.16
C VAL A 47 -4.18 6.47 -2.12
N LYS A 48 -4.36 7.71 -2.57
CA LYS A 48 -4.45 8.89 -1.71
C LYS A 48 -5.77 8.90 -0.95
N LEU A 49 -5.72 9.19 0.35
CA LEU A 49 -6.91 9.21 1.22
C LEU A 49 -7.38 10.64 1.55
N GLY A 50 -6.73 11.67 0.99
CA GLY A 50 -7.18 13.07 1.09
C GLY A 50 -7.15 13.66 2.50
N ILE A 51 -6.40 13.04 3.42
CA ILE A 51 -6.29 13.47 4.81
C ILE A 51 -4.83 13.50 5.28
N LYS A 52 -4.55 14.34 6.26
CA LYS A 52 -3.42 14.19 7.18
C LYS A 52 -3.99 13.78 8.55
N ALA A 53 -3.25 13.00 9.33
CA ALA A 53 -3.74 12.57 10.63
C ALA A 53 -2.64 12.39 11.69
N THR A 54 -3.01 12.64 12.95
CA THR A 54 -2.16 12.41 14.12
C THR A 54 -2.96 11.71 15.21
N ALA A 55 -2.30 10.80 15.92
CA ALA A 55 -2.93 10.04 17.01
C ALA A 55 -2.41 10.48 18.37
N TYR A 56 -3.29 10.48 19.34
CA TYR A 56 -3.01 10.81 20.73
C TYR A 56 -3.58 9.76 21.68
N THR A 57 -2.87 9.48 22.76
CA THR A 57 -3.39 8.72 23.91
C THR A 57 -3.34 9.61 25.15
N PRO A 58 -4.20 9.37 26.15
CA PRO A 58 -4.02 9.96 27.47
C PRO A 58 -2.60 9.68 27.97
N ALA A 59 -1.97 10.66 28.61
CA ALA A 59 -0.71 10.41 29.31
C ALA A 59 -1.02 9.58 30.57
N ASN A 60 -0.38 8.41 30.70
CA ASN A 60 -0.58 7.51 31.83
C ASN A 60 -0.13 8.17 33.15
N GLY A 61 -1.04 8.87 33.84
CA GLY A 61 -0.78 9.49 35.13
C GLY A 61 -0.23 10.93 35.09
N GLU A 62 -0.13 11.55 33.91
CA GLU A 62 0.24 12.96 33.75
C GLU A 62 -0.91 13.74 33.11
N SER A 63 -1.00 15.04 33.39
CA SER A 63 -1.95 15.92 32.70
C SER A 63 -1.53 16.11 31.25
N GLY A 64 -2.29 15.56 30.29
CA GLY A 64 -2.13 15.87 28.87
C GLY A 64 -2.33 14.69 27.92
N GLU A 65 -2.11 14.98 26.64
CA GLU A 65 -2.19 14.04 25.53
C GLU A 65 -0.78 13.75 24.99
N LYS A 66 -0.46 12.48 24.77
CA LYS A 66 0.80 12.06 24.14
C LYS A 66 0.57 11.73 22.68
N ASN A 67 1.29 12.37 21.77
CA ASN A 67 1.28 12.00 20.35
C ASN A 67 1.96 10.63 20.17
N VAL A 68 1.28 9.70 19.51
CA VAL A 68 1.72 8.31 19.34
C VAL A 68 1.65 7.89 17.87
N SER A 69 2.41 6.84 17.54
CA SER A 69 2.26 6.15 16.25
C SER A 69 0.97 5.33 16.23
N TRP A 70 0.48 5.03 15.04
CA TRP A 70 -0.73 4.24 14.82
C TRP A 70 -0.60 3.39 13.54
N LEU A 71 -1.57 2.52 13.28
CA LEU A 71 -1.51 1.55 12.19
C LEU A 71 -2.59 1.80 11.15
N ILE A 72 -2.26 1.65 9.87
CA ILE A 72 -3.20 1.42 8.79
C ILE A 72 -3.30 -0.08 8.57
N MET A 73 -4.48 -0.63 8.82
CA MET A 73 -4.77 -2.03 8.57
C MET A 73 -5.77 -2.19 7.42
N PRO A 74 -5.69 -3.29 6.65
CA PRO A 74 -6.73 -3.61 5.69
C PRO A 74 -8.06 -3.86 6.42
N ARG A 75 -9.18 -3.42 5.82
CA ARG A 75 -10.50 -3.89 6.26
C ARG A 75 -10.69 -5.33 5.81
N SER A 76 -11.36 -6.15 6.60
CA SER A 76 -11.62 -7.56 6.22
C SER A 76 -12.35 -7.69 4.87
N SER A 77 -13.18 -6.70 4.51
CA SER A 77 -13.87 -6.66 3.22
C SER A 77 -12.94 -6.53 2.01
N ILE A 78 -11.70 -6.03 2.17
CA ILE A 78 -10.73 -5.93 1.07
C ILE A 78 -10.42 -7.31 0.49
N SER A 79 -10.54 -8.38 1.28
CA SER A 79 -10.28 -9.75 0.83
C SER A 79 -11.28 -10.23 -0.23
N LYS A 80 -12.43 -9.57 -0.36
CA LYS A 80 -13.44 -9.80 -1.41
C LYS A 80 -13.04 -9.18 -2.75
N THR A 81 -12.02 -8.34 -2.76
CA THR A 81 -11.48 -7.67 -3.94
C THR A 81 -10.13 -8.29 -4.32
N PRO A 82 -9.57 -7.97 -5.50
CA PRO A 82 -8.24 -8.45 -5.87
C PRO A 82 -7.11 -7.67 -5.18
N LEU A 83 -7.43 -6.70 -4.32
CA LEU A 83 -6.44 -5.80 -3.73
C LEU A 83 -5.85 -6.36 -2.43
N ARG A 84 -4.55 -6.16 -2.22
CA ARG A 84 -3.85 -6.40 -0.94
C ARG A 84 -3.07 -5.17 -0.56
N LEU A 85 -2.97 -4.87 0.74
CA LEU A 85 -2.12 -3.77 1.21
C LEU A 85 -0.65 -4.20 1.04
N ALA A 86 0.08 -3.53 0.15
CA ALA A 86 1.39 -3.97 -0.33
C ALA A 86 2.43 -4.07 0.79
N ASN A 87 2.37 -3.15 1.75
CA ASN A 87 3.24 -3.14 2.93
C ASN A 87 2.68 -3.92 4.13
N SER A 88 1.67 -4.78 3.93
CA SER A 88 0.95 -5.58 4.94
C SER A 88 0.22 -4.77 6.01
N VAL A 89 0.95 -3.97 6.81
CA VAL A 89 0.44 -3.04 7.81
C VAL A 89 1.19 -1.73 7.67
N GLY A 90 0.48 -0.62 7.50
CA GLY A 90 1.10 0.70 7.44
C GLY A 90 1.39 1.24 8.83
N LEU A 91 2.66 1.38 9.20
CA LEU A 91 3.05 2.10 10.42
C LEU A 91 3.08 3.60 10.12
N ILE A 92 2.26 4.37 10.84
CA ILE A 92 2.26 5.83 10.78
C ILE A 92 2.94 6.35 12.03
N ASP A 93 4.13 6.90 11.85
CA ASP A 93 4.91 7.46 12.94
C ASP A 93 4.25 8.69 13.56
N ALA A 94 4.34 8.83 14.89
CA ALA A 94 3.75 9.94 15.63
C ALA A 94 4.01 11.33 15.01
N GLY A 95 5.25 11.54 14.54
CA GLY A 95 5.70 12.81 13.95
C GLY A 95 5.28 13.04 12.48
N TYR A 96 4.68 12.07 11.78
CA TYR A 96 4.30 12.21 10.37
C TYR A 96 3.17 13.23 10.19
N ARG A 97 3.29 14.11 9.19
CA ARG A 97 2.28 15.14 8.83
C ARG A 97 1.94 15.17 7.34
N GLY A 98 2.42 14.18 6.58
CA GLY A 98 2.11 14.06 5.17
C GLY A 98 0.71 13.48 4.93
N GLU A 99 0.30 13.49 3.66
CA GLU A 99 -0.97 12.87 3.25
C GLU A 99 -0.93 11.36 3.50
N ILE A 100 -1.99 10.84 4.14
CA ILE A 100 -2.16 9.41 4.36
C ILE A 100 -2.48 8.74 3.03
N MET A 101 -1.77 7.65 2.73
CA MET A 101 -1.96 6.85 1.52
C MET A 101 -1.96 5.36 1.85
N ALA A 102 -2.67 4.58 1.05
CA ALA A 102 -2.63 3.12 1.07
C ALA A 102 -1.95 2.61 -0.22
N ALA A 103 -0.83 1.89 -0.09
CA ALA A 103 -0.24 1.19 -1.21
C ALA A 103 -0.93 -0.17 -1.38
N VAL A 104 -1.49 -0.43 -2.55
CA VAL A 104 -2.25 -1.66 -2.82
C VAL A 104 -1.72 -2.38 -4.06
N ASP A 105 -1.60 -3.70 -3.96
CA ASP A 105 -1.31 -4.58 -5.08
C ASP A 105 -2.60 -5.17 -5.63
N ASN A 106 -2.78 -5.13 -6.94
CA ASN A 106 -3.78 -5.97 -7.61
C ASN A 106 -3.17 -7.34 -7.93
N ILE A 107 -3.53 -8.34 -7.12
CA ILE A 107 -2.98 -9.70 -7.23
C ILE A 107 -3.73 -10.60 -8.23
N LYS A 108 -4.65 -10.06 -9.03
CA LYS A 108 -5.45 -10.82 -10.01
C LYS A 108 -5.17 -10.33 -11.43
N THR A 109 -5.73 -11.07 -12.40
CA THR A 109 -5.58 -10.83 -13.84
C THR A 109 -6.64 -9.91 -14.43
N VAL A 110 -7.45 -9.25 -13.59
CA VAL A 110 -8.53 -8.34 -14.00
C VAL A 110 -8.35 -6.97 -13.35
N PRO A 111 -8.63 -5.87 -14.06
CA PRO A 111 -8.57 -4.54 -13.47
C PRO A 111 -9.61 -4.40 -12.35
N HIS A 112 -9.32 -3.54 -11.38
CA HIS A 112 -10.25 -3.22 -10.30
C HIS A 112 -10.34 -1.72 -10.11
N THR A 113 -11.56 -1.19 -10.14
CA THR A 113 -11.82 0.23 -9.93
C THR A 113 -12.24 0.47 -8.50
N LEU A 114 -11.41 1.20 -7.75
CA LEU A 114 -11.84 1.83 -6.51
C LEU A 114 -12.71 3.03 -6.84
N LYS A 115 -13.81 3.17 -6.12
CA LYS A 115 -14.74 4.29 -6.22
C LYS A 115 -14.56 5.24 -5.06
N LYS A 116 -14.76 6.54 -5.32
CA LYS A 116 -14.86 7.52 -4.24
C LYS A 116 -15.91 7.08 -3.22
N GLY A 117 -15.55 7.12 -1.94
CA GLY A 117 -16.38 6.64 -0.82
C GLY A 117 -16.14 5.18 -0.44
N ASP A 118 -15.40 4.42 -1.25
CA ASP A 118 -14.97 3.08 -0.84
C ASP A 118 -14.10 3.15 0.42
N ARG A 119 -14.19 2.08 1.22
CA ARG A 119 -13.44 1.90 2.46
C ARG A 119 -12.68 0.60 2.37
N ILE A 120 -11.37 0.67 2.19
CA ILE A 120 -10.49 -0.50 2.01
C ILE A 120 -9.48 -0.68 3.15
N VAL A 121 -9.20 0.39 3.90
CA VAL A 121 -8.29 0.39 5.04
C VAL A 121 -8.92 1.12 6.21
N GLN A 122 -8.34 0.93 7.40
CA GLN A 122 -8.79 1.51 8.67
C GLN A 122 -7.58 1.91 9.52
N ALA A 123 -7.71 2.99 10.27
CA ALA A 123 -6.77 3.47 11.28
C ALA A 123 -7.00 2.72 12.60
N VAL A 124 -5.96 2.09 13.15
CA VAL A 124 -6.03 1.23 14.34
C VAL A 124 -4.97 1.66 15.36
N ALA A 125 -5.32 1.62 16.65
CA ALA A 125 -4.37 1.86 17.74
C ALA A 125 -3.43 0.66 17.92
N PHE A 126 -2.16 0.90 18.28
CA PHE A 126 -1.23 -0.20 18.62
C PHE A 126 -1.73 -1.07 19.77
N SER A 127 -2.46 -0.49 20.74
CA SER A 127 -3.05 -1.21 21.86
C SER A 127 -4.28 -2.04 21.48
N GLY A 128 -4.85 -1.81 20.29
CA GLY A 128 -6.15 -2.37 19.89
C GLY A 128 -7.35 -1.75 20.63
N GLU A 129 -7.13 -0.73 21.46
CA GLU A 129 -8.19 -0.02 22.17
C GLU A 129 -9.06 0.81 21.23
N GLY A 130 -10.24 1.20 21.73
CA GLY A 130 -11.19 2.02 20.98
C GLY A 130 -10.59 3.32 20.45
N ILE A 131 -11.01 3.70 19.25
CA ILE A 131 -10.52 4.88 18.54
C ILE A 131 -11.65 5.90 18.36
N THR A 132 -11.35 7.17 18.62
CA THR A 132 -12.25 8.30 18.33
C THR A 132 -11.61 9.18 17.27
N LEU A 133 -12.44 9.81 16.43
CA LEU A 133 -11.97 10.74 15.39
C LEU A 133 -12.43 12.16 15.72
N GLU A 134 -11.53 13.12 15.58
CA GLU A 134 -11.80 14.56 15.69
C GLU A 134 -11.33 15.25 14.41
N LEU A 135 -12.23 15.97 13.74
CA LEU A 135 -11.85 16.82 12.59
C LEU A 135 -11.25 18.13 13.08
N VAL A 136 -10.09 18.48 12.53
CA VAL A 136 -9.37 19.72 12.85
C VAL A 136 -9.03 20.48 11.57
N ASP A 137 -8.87 21.80 11.68
CA ASP A 137 -8.54 22.64 10.53
C ASP A 137 -7.04 22.56 10.18
N GLU A 138 -6.18 22.40 11.19
CA GLU A 138 -4.73 22.25 11.03
C GLU A 138 -4.13 21.31 12.09
N LEU A 139 -3.15 20.51 11.69
CA LEU A 139 -2.34 19.70 12.60
C LEU A 139 -1.15 20.49 13.15
N ASN A 140 -0.79 20.24 14.41
CA ASN A 140 0.40 20.83 15.03
C ASN A 140 1.69 20.48 14.26
N LYS A 141 2.60 21.45 14.13
CA LYS A 141 3.91 21.27 13.45
C LYS A 141 4.84 20.33 14.24
N THR A 142 5.61 19.50 13.53
CA THR A 142 6.62 18.59 14.10
C THR A 142 7.91 18.61 13.28
N ALA A 143 9.01 18.20 13.89
CA ALA A 143 10.33 18.15 13.24
C ALA A 143 10.42 17.23 12.01
N ARG A 144 9.55 16.21 11.90
CA ARG A 144 9.53 15.27 10.75
C ARG A 144 8.74 15.78 9.54
N GLY A 145 7.75 16.66 9.75
CA GLY A 145 6.99 17.27 8.65
C GLY A 145 6.26 16.26 7.75
N GLU A 146 6.25 16.53 6.44
CA GLU A 146 5.43 15.82 5.44
C GLU A 146 6.13 14.61 4.78
N GLY A 147 7.39 14.33 5.12
CA GLY A 147 8.18 13.26 4.49
C GLY A 147 7.69 11.84 4.83
N GLY A 148 7.13 11.15 3.83
CA GLY A 148 6.70 9.74 3.88
C GLY A 148 7.10 9.02 2.58
N PHE A 149 6.99 7.69 2.55
CA PHE A 149 7.30 6.87 1.36
C PHE A 149 8.71 7.10 0.77
N GLY A 150 9.76 7.08 1.61
CA GLY A 150 11.15 7.08 1.15
C GLY A 150 11.90 8.41 1.25
N SER A 151 11.37 9.40 1.97
CA SER A 151 12.06 10.68 2.24
C SER A 151 13.35 10.57 3.10
N THR A 152 13.79 9.37 3.45
CA THR A 152 15.04 9.08 4.17
C THR A 152 16.10 8.35 3.33
N THR A 153 15.89 8.14 2.03
CA THR A 153 16.94 7.53 1.20
C THR A 153 17.96 8.60 0.78
N ALA A 154 19.19 8.45 1.30
CA ALA A 154 20.42 8.83 0.59
C ALA A 154 20.31 8.42 -0.90
N PRO A 155 20.95 9.13 -1.84
CA PRO A 155 20.66 9.01 -3.27
C PRO A 155 20.63 7.54 -3.69
N VAL A 156 19.50 7.13 -4.26
CA VAL A 156 19.36 5.85 -4.95
C VAL A 156 20.43 5.86 -6.05
N GLY A 157 21.52 5.11 -5.80
CA GLY A 157 22.51 4.81 -6.82
C GLY A 157 21.77 4.27 -8.04
N LYS A 158 22.23 4.72 -9.22
CA LYS A 158 21.77 4.25 -10.54
C LYS A 158 21.45 2.76 -10.49
N GLY A 159 20.29 2.40 -11.03
CA GLY A 159 19.62 1.11 -10.88
C GLY A 159 20.53 -0.12 -10.87
N CYS A 160 20.14 -1.10 -10.07
CA CYS A 160 20.68 -2.44 -10.17
C CYS A 160 20.49 -2.94 -11.62
N PRO A 161 21.54 -3.32 -12.35
CA PRO A 161 21.38 -3.92 -13.66
C PRO A 161 20.66 -5.26 -13.46
N VAL A 162 19.46 -5.38 -14.02
CA VAL A 162 18.90 -6.69 -14.32
C VAL A 162 19.69 -7.24 -15.51
N GLU A 163 20.65 -8.13 -15.25
CA GLU A 163 21.15 -9.00 -16.31
C GLU A 163 20.01 -9.95 -16.69
N GLU A 164 19.48 -9.78 -17.91
CA GLU A 164 18.63 -10.80 -18.52
C GLU A 164 19.45 -12.09 -18.64
N PRO A 165 18.96 -13.25 -18.16
CA PRO A 165 19.67 -14.50 -18.35
C PRO A 165 19.70 -14.83 -19.85
N GLU A 166 20.90 -14.91 -20.43
CA GLU A 166 21.10 -15.37 -21.80
C GLU A 166 20.48 -16.76 -21.99
N LEU A 167 19.38 -16.82 -22.74
CA LEU A 167 18.82 -18.05 -23.27
C LEU A 167 19.87 -18.68 -24.21
N LYS A 168 20.59 -19.69 -23.71
CA LYS A 168 21.43 -20.55 -24.54
C LYS A 168 20.56 -21.18 -25.63
N LYS A 169 20.74 -20.72 -26.87
CA LYS A 169 20.14 -21.35 -28.06
C LYS A 169 20.56 -22.83 -28.09
N PRO A 170 19.64 -23.77 -28.38
CA PRO A 170 20.00 -25.17 -28.53
C PRO A 170 21.04 -25.32 -29.65
N LYS A 171 22.09 -26.11 -29.39
CA LYS A 171 23.07 -26.49 -30.41
C LYS A 171 22.36 -27.33 -31.48
N ASN A 172 22.35 -26.83 -32.71
CA ASN A 172 22.08 -27.66 -33.87
C ASN A 172 23.27 -28.61 -34.06
N ASP A 173 23.11 -29.88 -33.69
CA ASP A 173 23.96 -30.94 -34.22
C ASP A 173 23.53 -31.21 -35.66
N ALA A 174 24.20 -30.56 -36.59
CA ALA A 174 24.21 -30.94 -37.98
C ALA A 174 25.66 -31.26 -38.33
N THR A 175 25.98 -32.55 -38.47
CA THR A 175 26.94 -33.14 -39.41
C THR A 175 27.10 -34.63 -39.07
N ASN A 176 26.51 -35.53 -39.85
CA ASN A 176 27.28 -36.57 -40.55
C ASN A 176 26.39 -37.35 -41.53
N GLU A 177 26.33 -36.87 -42.77
CA GLU A 177 26.03 -37.73 -43.92
C GLU A 177 27.14 -37.52 -44.95
N ASN A 178 28.11 -38.43 -44.96
CA ASN A 178 28.82 -38.87 -46.16
C ASN A 178 29.82 -39.95 -45.76
N GLU A 179 29.39 -41.21 -45.89
CA GLU A 179 30.29 -42.28 -46.31
C GLU A 179 29.44 -43.42 -46.89
N VAL A 180 29.44 -43.49 -48.22
CA VAL A 180 28.99 -44.66 -48.98
C VAL A 180 30.23 -45.48 -49.29
N PRO A 181 30.36 -46.73 -48.83
CA PRO A 181 31.23 -47.70 -49.45
C PRO A 181 30.42 -48.69 -50.30
N THR A 182 30.80 -48.70 -51.57
CA THR A 182 30.59 -49.66 -52.64
C THR A 182 30.39 -51.11 -52.18
N ALA A 183 29.23 -51.70 -52.50
CA ALA A 183 29.02 -53.13 -52.42
C ALA A 183 29.60 -53.82 -53.67
N VAL A 184 30.55 -54.72 -53.46
CA VAL A 184 31.08 -55.66 -54.46
C VAL A 184 30.19 -56.92 -54.45
N ALA A 185 29.90 -57.42 -55.65
CA ALA A 185 29.10 -58.62 -55.92
C ALA A 185 29.86 -59.94 -55.65
N ALA A 186 29.12 -61.00 -55.28
CA ALA A 186 29.30 -62.42 -55.66
C ALA A 186 28.34 -63.30 -54.81
N SER A 187 27.30 -63.90 -55.39
CA SER A 187 27.21 -65.36 -55.66
C SER A 187 27.75 -66.23 -54.52
N SER A 188 26.92 -66.98 -53.79
CA SER A 188 26.38 -68.30 -54.13
C SER A 188 25.42 -68.75 -53.01
#